data_AF-A0A8T5JXQ6-F1
#
_entry.id   AF-A0A8T5JXQ6-F1
#
_cell.length_a   1.000
_cell.length_b   1.000
_cell.length_c   1.000
_cell.angle_alpha   90.00
_cell.angle_beta   90.00
_cell.angle_gamma   90.00
#
_symmetry.space_group_name_H-M   'P 1'
#
loop_
_entity.id
_entity.type
_entity.pdbx_description
1 polymer ?
#
loop_
_entity_poly.entity_id
_entity_poly.type
_entity_poly.pdbx_seq_one_letter_code
_entity_poly.pdbx_strand_id
1 'polypeptide(L)'
;MSYTEISKEHLETLEDSHILLFHEEQEKAEQIEFKFIKTGLEKKQTCFYTTNNPEALKERMRNFGIDIDNNIQNNLLNIVPIPKEFEEYEKMIMGKVKSLPQDVKIRVV
;
A
#
# COMPACT_ATOMS: atom_id res chain seq x y z
N MET A 1 -13.35 -12.16 -22.94
CA MET A 1 -13.38 -10.92 -22.13
C MET A 1 -12.22 -10.07 -22.61
N SER A 2 -12.47 -8.84 -23.09
CA SER A 2 -11.40 -7.89 -23.43
C SER A 2 -11.03 -7.15 -22.16
N TYR A 3 -9.78 -7.27 -21.72
CA TYR A 3 -9.27 -6.49 -20.61
C TYR A 3 -8.78 -5.15 -21.15
N THR A 4 -9.25 -4.06 -20.55
CA THR A 4 -8.67 -2.73 -20.77
C THR A 4 -7.49 -2.60 -19.83
N GLU A 5 -6.29 -2.51 -20.39
CA GLU A 5 -5.11 -2.15 -19.60
C GLU A 5 -5.26 -0.69 -19.17
N ILE A 6 -5.45 -0.48 -17.87
CA ILE A 6 -5.48 0.85 -17.30
C ILE A 6 -4.03 1.32 -17.17
N SER A 7 -3.69 2.42 -17.85
CA SER A 7 -2.34 2.97 -17.79
C SER A 7 -2.02 3.46 -16.38
N LYS A 8 -0.75 3.40 -15.99
CA LYS A 8 -0.26 3.93 -14.71
C LYS A 8 -0.63 5.40 -14.54
N GLU A 9 -0.66 6.16 -15.63
CA GLU A 9 -1.04 7.57 -15.66
C GLU A 9 -2.51 7.75 -15.29
N HIS A 10 -3.40 6.88 -15.78
CA HIS A 10 -4.81 6.93 -15.42
C HIS A 10 -5.02 6.69 -13.93
N LEU A 11 -4.31 5.72 -13.33
CA LEU A 11 -4.40 5.49 -11.87
C LEU A 11 -4.02 6.73 -11.05
N GLU A 12 -3.12 7.56 -11.56
CA GLU A 12 -2.71 8.79 -10.87
C GLU A 12 -3.74 9.92 -11.01
N THR A 13 -4.60 9.88 -12.04
CA THR A 13 -5.75 10.81 -12.18
C THR A 13 -6.91 10.46 -11.25
N LEU A 14 -6.92 9.26 -10.67
CA LEU A 14 -7.94 8.87 -9.71
C LEU A 14 -7.69 9.57 -8.36
N GLU A 15 -8.68 10.33 -7.92
CA GLU A 15 -8.77 10.89 -6.57
C GLU A 15 -9.78 10.05 -5.76
N ASP A 16 -9.46 9.82 -4.48
CA ASP A 16 -10.30 9.12 -3.50
C ASP A 16 -11.00 7.84 -4.01
N SER A 17 -10.27 7.04 -4.79
CA SER A 17 -10.80 5.84 -5.45
C SER A 17 -10.28 4.56 -4.80
N HIS A 18 -11.18 3.58 -4.63
CA HIS A 18 -10.82 2.22 -4.24
C HIS A 18 -10.59 1.36 -5.48
N ILE A 19 -9.46 0.65 -5.52
CA ILE A 19 -9.07 -0.23 -6.63
C ILE A 19 -9.04 -1.66 -6.10
N LEU A 20 -9.71 -2.59 -6.80
CA LEU A 20 -9.60 -4.02 -6.54
C LEU A 20 -8.75 -4.65 -7.64
N LEU A 21 -7.67 -5.33 -7.24
CA LEU A 21 -6.79 -6.08 -8.13
C LEU A 21 -7.06 -7.58 -7.98
N PHE A 22 -7.49 -8.22 -9.06
CA PHE A 22 -7.58 -9.67 -9.15
C PHE A 22 -6.38 -10.20 -9.94
N HIS A 23 -5.69 -11.20 -9.39
CA HIS A 23 -4.52 -11.80 -10.01
C HIS A 23 -4.48 -13.30 -9.75
N GLU A 24 -3.86 -14.04 -10.67
CA GLU A 24 -3.61 -15.48 -10.50
C GLU A 24 -2.17 -15.73 -10.02
N GLU A 25 -1.21 -14.92 -10.48
CA GLU A 25 0.20 -15.05 -10.12
C GLU A 25 0.56 -14.06 -9.02
N GLN A 26 1.02 -14.58 -7.87
CA GLN A 26 1.38 -13.75 -6.72
C GLN A 26 2.51 -12.76 -7.04
N GLU A 27 3.54 -13.19 -7.77
CA GLU A 27 4.68 -12.34 -8.09
C GLU A 27 4.27 -11.11 -8.92
N LYS A 28 3.37 -11.28 -9.90
CA LYS A 28 2.87 -10.17 -10.72
C LYS A 28 2.07 -9.17 -9.90
N ALA A 29 1.28 -9.63 -8.94
CA ALA A 29 0.55 -8.73 -8.04
C ALA A 29 1.48 -7.94 -7.15
N GLU A 30 2.46 -8.60 -6.52
CA GLU A 30 3.44 -7.92 -5.68
C GLU A 30 4.20 -6.86 -6.48
N GLN A 31 4.56 -7.13 -7.75
CA GLN A 31 5.18 -6.12 -8.61
C GLN A 31 4.27 -4.90 -8.86
N ILE A 32 2.97 -5.09 -9.03
CA ILE A 32 2.00 -4.00 -9.24
C ILE A 32 1.86 -3.18 -7.95
N GLU A 33 1.65 -3.86 -6.82
CA GLU A 33 1.53 -3.23 -5.50
C GLU A 33 2.79 -2.45 -5.11
N PHE A 34 3.98 -3.04 -5.30
CA PHE A 34 5.24 -2.38 -4.98
C PHE A 34 5.51 -1.20 -5.90
N LYS A 35 5.15 -1.28 -7.19
CA LYS A 35 5.20 -0.11 -8.10
C LYS A 35 4.26 0.99 -7.62
N PHE A 36 3.05 0.65 -7.19
CA PHE A 36 2.08 1.61 -6.68
C PHE A 36 2.59 2.32 -5.43
N ILE A 37 3.10 1.57 -4.45
CA ILE A 37 3.68 2.11 -3.22
C ILE A 37 4.92 2.94 -3.53
N LYS A 38 5.85 2.43 -4.34
CA LYS A 38 7.08 3.14 -4.72
C LYS A 38 6.78 4.49 -5.36
N THR A 39 5.80 4.56 -6.25
CA THR A 39 5.38 5.82 -6.87
C THR A 39 4.78 6.82 -5.87
N GLY A 40 4.03 6.35 -4.87
CA GLY A 40 3.59 7.19 -3.76
C GLY A 40 4.78 7.74 -2.95
N LEU A 41 5.74 6.88 -2.60
CA LEU A 41 6.92 7.25 -1.82
C LEU A 41 7.83 8.24 -2.55
N GLU A 42 8.06 8.05 -3.86
CA GLU A 42 8.81 8.98 -4.71
C GLU A 42 8.16 10.37 -4.76
N LYS A 43 6.83 10.43 -4.65
CA LYS A 43 6.04 11.66 -4.55
C LYS A 43 5.89 12.18 -3.11
N LYS A 44 6.59 11.59 -2.13
CA LYS A 44 6.51 11.91 -0.70
C LYS A 44 5.11 11.79 -0.11
N GLN A 45 4.30 10.87 -0.64
CA GLN A 45 2.96 10.56 -0.14
C GLN A 45 3.05 9.53 1.00
N THR A 46 2.08 9.57 1.91
CA THR A 46 1.97 8.57 2.99
C THR A 46 1.29 7.32 2.46
N CYS A 47 2.01 6.20 2.53
CA CYS A 47 1.62 4.89 2.08
C CYS A 47 1.39 3.95 3.27
N PHE A 48 0.31 3.20 3.24
CA PHE A 48 0.01 2.09 4.15
C PHE A 48 0.05 0.78 3.38
N TYR A 49 0.66 -0.23 3.97
CA TYR A 49 0.63 -1.59 3.45
C TYR A 49 0.23 -2.55 4.57
N THR A 50 -0.87 -3.25 4.40
CA THR A 50 -1.38 -4.23 5.36
C THR A 50 -0.91 -5.64 4.99
N THR A 51 -0.40 -6.40 5.96
CA THR A 51 0.10 -7.76 5.69
C THR A 51 0.02 -8.65 6.91
N ASN A 52 -0.09 -9.96 6.73
CA ASN A 52 0.03 -10.94 7.81
C ASN A 52 1.50 -11.18 8.24
N ASN A 53 2.49 -10.84 7.41
CA ASN A 53 3.90 -11.07 7.69
C ASN A 53 4.76 -9.84 7.32
N PRO A 54 4.87 -8.85 8.23
CA PRO A 54 5.62 -7.62 8.00
C PRO A 54 7.09 -7.84 7.65
N GLU A 55 7.78 -8.78 8.30
CA GLU A 55 9.22 -8.97 8.09
C GLU A 55 9.50 -9.54 6.69
N ALA A 56 8.75 -10.56 6.28
CA ALA A 56 8.87 -11.09 4.92
C ALA A 56 8.51 -10.06 3.85
N LEU A 57 7.51 -9.20 4.10
CA LEU A 57 7.16 -8.10 3.19
C LEU A 57 8.31 -7.11 3.05
N LYS A 58 8.93 -6.68 4.16
CA LYS A 58 10.05 -5.72 4.14
C LYS A 58 11.21 -6.24 3.30
N GLU A 59 11.56 -7.52 3.43
CA GLU A 59 12.61 -8.15 2.61
C GLU A 59 12.26 -8.10 1.12
N ARG A 60 11.04 -8.48 0.74
CA ARG A 60 10.59 -8.44 -0.67
C ARG A 60 10.60 -7.02 -1.23
N MET A 61 10.16 -6.02 -0.44
CA MET A 61 10.20 -4.62 -0.87
C MET A 61 11.63 -4.08 -1.00
N ARG A 62 12.56 -4.46 -0.11
CA ARG A 62 13.98 -4.11 -0.26
C ARG A 62 14.57 -4.72 -1.52
N ASN A 63 14.29 -5.99 -1.80
CA ASN A 63 14.74 -6.67 -3.02
C ASN A 63 14.16 -6.03 -4.29
N PHE A 64 12.94 -5.49 -4.21
CA PHE A 64 12.32 -4.71 -5.28
C PHE A 64 12.96 -3.31 -5.49
N GLY A 65 13.78 -2.85 -4.54
CA GLY A 65 14.44 -1.55 -4.58
C GLY A 65 13.60 -0.41 -4.00
N ILE A 66 12.88 -0.68 -2.91
CA ILE A 66 12.27 0.34 -2.04
C ILE A 66 13.16 0.52 -0.80
N ASP A 67 13.51 1.77 -0.48
CA ASP A 67 14.25 2.11 0.73
C ASP A 67 13.33 2.10 1.95
N ILE A 68 13.21 0.94 2.59
CA ILE A 68 12.27 0.74 3.69
C ILE A 68 12.62 1.58 4.91
N ASP A 69 13.90 1.61 5.28
CA ASP A 69 14.32 2.17 6.57
C ASP A 69 14.13 3.70 6.56
N ASN A 70 14.53 4.37 5.47
CA ASN A 70 14.31 5.81 5.31
C ASN A 70 12.82 6.17 5.20
N ASN A 71 12.01 5.39 4.47
CA ASN A 71 10.59 5.70 4.31
C ASN A 71 9.79 5.46 5.60
N ILE A 72 10.13 4.45 6.40
CA ILE A 72 9.52 4.25 7.73
C ILE A 72 9.95 5.36 8.68
N GLN A 73 11.24 5.69 8.73
CA GLN A 73 11.77 6.75 9.62
C GLN A 73 11.10 8.11 9.36
N ASN A 74 10.77 8.41 8.10
CA ASN A 74 10.08 9.64 7.71
C ASN A 74 8.53 9.53 7.76
N ASN A 75 7.96 8.46 8.31
CA ASN A 75 6.52 8.18 8.35
C ASN A 75 5.83 8.14 6.96
N LEU A 76 6.59 7.96 5.88
CA LEU A 76 6.06 7.83 4.52
C LEU A 76 5.56 6.42 4.24
N LEU A 77 6.18 5.38 4.83
CA LEU A 77 5.72 4.00 4.72
C LEU A 77 5.26 3.47 6.08
N ASN A 78 4.03 2.99 6.13
CA ASN A 78 3.40 2.46 7.33
C ASN A 78 2.98 1.00 7.08
N ILE A 79 3.78 0.06 7.55
CA ILE A 79 3.45 -1.37 7.45
C ILE A 79 2.57 -1.75 8.63
N VAL A 80 1.40 -2.30 8.35
CA VAL A 80 0.37 -2.61 9.36
C VAL A 80 0.12 -4.12 9.37
N PRO A 81 0.47 -4.82 10.46
CA PRO A 81 0.15 -6.24 10.56
C PRO A 81 -1.37 -6.43 10.60
N ILE A 82 -1.90 -7.37 9.81
CA ILE A 82 -3.30 -7.79 9.90
C ILE A 82 -3.43 -8.61 11.19
N PRO A 83 -4.30 -8.20 12.14
CA PRO A 83 -4.59 -8.97 13.34
C PRO A 83 -5.15 -10.34 12.99
N LYS A 84 -4.88 -11.33 13.85
CA LYS A 84 -5.34 -12.71 13.63
C LYS A 84 -6.85 -12.84 13.76
N GLU A 85 -7.47 -11.98 14.55
CA GLU A 85 -8.91 -11.93 14.78
C GLU A 85 -9.54 -10.70 14.08
N PHE A 86 -10.67 -10.91 13.42
CA PHE A 86 -11.32 -9.89 12.59
C PHE A 86 -11.84 -8.70 13.41
N GLU A 87 -12.39 -8.93 14.62
CA GLU A 87 -12.84 -7.84 15.49
C GLU A 87 -11.71 -6.90 15.94
N GLU A 88 -10.46 -7.36 15.95
CA GLU A 88 -9.29 -6.53 16.28
C GLU A 88 -8.82 -5.71 15.07
N TYR A 89 -8.97 -6.23 13.85
CA TYR A 89 -8.65 -5.54 12.61
C TYR A 89 -9.51 -4.30 12.38
N GLU A 90 -10.83 -4.44 12.54
CA GLU A 90 -11.77 -3.32 12.35
C GLU A 90 -11.46 -2.18 13.34
N LYS A 91 -11.27 -2.51 14.62
CA LYS A 91 -10.92 -1.51 15.65
C LYS A 91 -9.59 -0.83 15.38
N MET A 92 -8.58 -1.59 14.94
CA MET A 92 -7.26 -1.05 14.62
C MET A 92 -7.30 -0.11 13.41
N ILE A 93 -7.96 -0.50 12.32
CA ILE A 93 -8.10 0.34 11.13
C ILE A 93 -8.85 1.63 11.45
N MET A 94 -9.99 1.52 12.14
CA MET A 94 -10.79 2.70 12.50
C MET A 94 -10.02 3.64 13.44
N GLY A 95 -9.19 3.11 14.33
CA GLY A 95 -8.28 3.91 15.15
C GLY A 95 -7.23 4.65 14.31
N LYS A 96 -6.57 3.95 13.37
CA LYS A 96 -5.58 4.57 12.48
C LYS A 96 -6.20 5.64 11.60
N VAL A 97 -7.32 5.36 10.93
CA VAL A 97 -8.02 6.32 10.06
C VAL A 97 -8.38 7.60 10.81
N LYS A 98 -8.89 7.49 12.04
CA LYS A 98 -9.22 8.68 12.88
C LYS A 98 -8.01 9.52 13.24
N SER A 99 -6.82 8.93 13.28
CA SER A 99 -5.58 9.63 13.64
C SER A 99 -4.89 10.29 12.44
N LEU A 100 -5.36 10.04 11.21
CA LEU A 100 -4.73 10.57 10.00
C LEU A 100 -5.16 12.02 9.74
N PRO A 101 -4.27 12.87 9.19
CA PRO A 101 -4.64 14.21 8.76
C PRO A 101 -5.71 14.14 7.67
N GLN A 102 -6.73 15.00 7.75
CA GLN A 102 -7.84 14.99 6.78
C GLN A 102 -7.47 15.63 5.43
N ASP A 103 -6.38 16.39 5.37
CA ASP A 103 -6.03 17.22 4.22
C ASP A 103 -4.90 16.62 3.36
N VAL A 104 -4.61 15.33 3.51
CA VAL A 104 -3.51 14.65 2.81
C VAL A 104 -4.01 13.44 2.02
N LYS A 105 -3.39 13.20 0.85
CA LYS A 105 -3.69 12.03 0.03
C LYS A 105 -3.05 10.78 0.64
N ILE A 106 -3.87 9.79 0.96
CA ILE A 106 -3.46 8.54 1.62
C ILE A 106 -3.63 7.39 0.63
N ARG A 107 -2.61 6.52 0.54
CA ARG A 107 -2.69 5.27 -0.24
C ARG A 107 -2.63 4.07 0.69
N VAL A 108 -3.50 3.10 0.46
CA VAL A 108 -3.58 1.87 1.26
C VAL A 108 -3.56 0.68 0.31
N VAL A 109 -2.72 -0.30 0.61
CA VAL A 109 -2.73 -1.65 0.04
C VAL A 109 -2.99 -2.65 1.16
#